data_AF-A0A2V9H6I8-F1
#
_entry.id   AF-A0A2V9H6I8-F1
#
_cell.length_a   1.000
_cell.length_b   1.000
_cell.length_c   1.000
_cell.angle_alpha   90.00
_cell.angle_beta   90.00
_cell.angle_gamma   90.00
#
_symmetry.space_group_name_H-M   'P 1'
#
loop_
_entity.id
_entity.type
_entity.pdbx_description
1 polymer ?
#
loop_
_entity_poly.entity_id
_entity_poly.type
_entity_poly.pdbx_seq_one_letter_code
_entity_poly.pdbx_strand_id
1 'polypeptide(L)'
;MRHKRTKRLAVCAVFLALFTVGLIPASAHEITSASVSGTCSSYTISVAGDNATFVGVNYSVNYIITLTPSSGSAFTISDSIQVSPDASGNFSASVTKPVGPLSGGYSVSGSATLVDGSGDTFNTIAISFANPTFTCPSQTPPGCPAQTSNSSNFNGTPISGGDYIWFNANFTASGVPSTGATLTLTNSTIHFTADQTYNLAVPNAQITFSPSATCTSTTFDTITNTWMTTVPVSGDDEIFLSGLAWLVPASFANAGGRVNSQVVWNGTLSSSASGISINWKWGAAVYTNFTTNYNALNVKAGHQHACGLNNGDHAATPEGTDSTGQPWGKFVTGGARGGGGSNFTASWSGTISVRPVCPAS
;
A
#
# COMPACT_ATOMS: atom_id res chain seq x y z
N MET A 1 -95.83 51.21 -63.08
CA MET A 1 -95.72 49.88 -62.42
C MET A 1 -94.56 49.98 -61.43
N ARG A 2 -94.77 50.28 -60.13
CA ARG A 2 -94.91 49.31 -59.00
C ARG A 2 -93.97 48.11 -59.18
N HIS A 3 -92.95 47.87 -58.35
CA HIS A 3 -93.04 47.66 -56.90
C HIS A 3 -91.71 47.96 -56.13
N LYS A 4 -91.87 48.52 -54.92
CA LYS A 4 -90.92 48.50 -53.79
C LYS A 4 -90.71 47.07 -53.26
N ARG A 5 -89.53 46.76 -52.70
CA ARG A 5 -89.40 46.30 -51.29
C ARG A 5 -87.95 46.34 -50.79
N THR A 6 -87.84 46.39 -49.47
CA THR A 6 -86.74 46.92 -48.65
C THR A 6 -86.23 45.85 -47.67
N LYS A 7 -85.00 46.04 -47.13
CA LYS A 7 -84.41 45.50 -45.86
C LYS A 7 -84.01 44.00 -45.92
N ARG A 8 -82.92 43.47 -45.31
CA ARG A 8 -82.19 43.72 -44.04
C ARG A 8 -80.73 43.18 -44.03
N LEU A 9 -79.94 43.66 -43.06
CA LEU A 9 -78.65 43.18 -42.49
C LEU A 9 -78.45 41.65 -42.41
N ALA A 10 -77.18 41.18 -42.50
CA ALA A 10 -76.45 40.50 -41.40
C ALA A 10 -74.98 40.16 -41.76
N VAL A 11 -74.12 40.31 -40.75
CA VAL A 11 -72.68 40.01 -40.65
C VAL A 11 -72.43 38.51 -40.43
N CYS A 12 -71.31 37.95 -40.92
CA CYS A 12 -70.51 36.81 -40.40
C CYS A 12 -69.57 36.32 -41.53
N ALA A 13 -68.37 35.76 -41.38
CA ALA A 13 -67.31 35.68 -40.36
C ALA A 13 -66.19 34.84 -41.03
N VAL A 14 -64.92 35.22 -40.81
CA VAL A 14 -63.71 34.36 -40.66
C VAL A 14 -63.43 33.21 -41.65
N PHE A 15 -62.28 33.25 -42.33
CA PHE A 15 -61.32 32.12 -42.35
C PHE A 15 -59.88 32.64 -42.48
N LEU A 16 -59.23 32.81 -41.33
CA LEU A 16 -57.78 32.93 -41.18
C LEU A 16 -57.24 31.49 -41.16
N ALA A 17 -56.61 31.02 -42.24
CA ALA A 17 -55.95 29.73 -42.26
C ALA A 17 -54.59 29.85 -41.56
N LEU A 18 -54.61 29.66 -40.23
CA LEU A 18 -53.42 29.40 -39.43
C LEU A 18 -52.85 28.05 -39.85
N PHE A 19 -51.70 28.03 -40.52
CA PHE A 19 -50.86 26.84 -40.60
C PHE A 19 -50.25 26.61 -39.21
N THR A 20 -50.95 25.88 -38.34
CA THR A 20 -50.31 25.23 -37.20
C THR A 20 -49.55 24.03 -37.74
N VAL A 21 -48.33 24.28 -38.23
CA VAL A 21 -47.34 23.21 -38.30
C VAL A 21 -47.08 22.85 -36.84
N GLY A 22 -47.70 21.77 -36.38
CA GLY A 22 -47.31 21.17 -35.12
C GLY A 22 -45.83 20.88 -35.23
N LEU A 23 -45.02 21.65 -34.49
CA LEU A 23 -43.63 21.31 -34.24
C LEU A 23 -43.70 19.98 -33.50
N ILE A 24 -43.62 18.87 -34.24
CA ILE A 24 -43.25 17.60 -33.63
C ILE A 24 -41.88 17.91 -33.03
N PRO A 25 -41.69 17.86 -31.70
CA PRO A 25 -40.37 18.04 -31.14
C PRO A 25 -39.49 17.03 -31.86
N ALA A 26 -38.45 17.52 -32.54
CA ALA A 26 -37.44 16.64 -33.10
C ALA A 26 -36.96 15.78 -31.93
N SER A 27 -37.20 14.46 -32.01
CA SER A 27 -36.69 13.51 -31.03
C SER A 27 -35.17 13.67 -31.03
N ALA A 28 -34.65 14.40 -30.05
CA ALA A 28 -33.23 14.61 -29.90
C ALA A 28 -32.67 13.35 -29.24
N HIS A 29 -31.73 12.68 -29.90
CA HIS A 29 -30.96 11.62 -29.28
C HIS A 29 -30.22 12.21 -28.09
N GLU A 30 -30.53 11.78 -26.87
CA GLU A 30 -30.09 12.49 -25.68
C GLU A 30 -29.41 11.57 -24.67
N ILE A 31 -28.16 11.88 -24.30
CA ILE A 31 -27.60 11.42 -23.03
C ILE A 31 -28.21 12.24 -21.89
N THR A 32 -28.90 11.58 -20.96
CA THR A 32 -29.63 12.24 -19.86
C THR A 32 -28.85 12.20 -18.55
N SER A 33 -27.95 11.23 -18.39
CA SER A 33 -27.08 11.16 -17.22
C SER A 33 -25.72 10.54 -17.51
N ALA A 34 -24.71 11.06 -16.82
CA ALA A 34 -23.37 10.49 -16.75
C ALA A 34 -22.86 10.67 -15.32
N SER A 35 -22.40 9.59 -14.73
CA SER A 35 -21.86 9.60 -13.36
C SER A 35 -20.58 8.79 -13.28
N VAL A 36 -19.65 9.24 -12.43
CA VAL A 36 -18.39 8.56 -12.16
C VAL A 36 -18.21 8.36 -10.66
N SER A 37 -17.86 7.14 -10.28
CA SER A 37 -17.25 6.83 -8.98
C SER A 37 -15.81 6.40 -9.19
N GLY A 38 -14.90 6.93 -8.38
CA GLY A 38 -13.46 6.72 -8.53
C GLY A 38 -12.80 6.24 -7.24
N THR A 39 -11.74 5.46 -7.40
CA THR A 39 -10.75 5.12 -6.38
C THR A 39 -9.37 5.57 -6.86
N CYS A 40 -8.31 5.31 -6.08
CA CYS A 40 -6.94 5.63 -6.49
C CYS A 40 -6.35 4.71 -7.56
N SER A 41 -7.05 3.63 -7.93
CA SER A 41 -6.59 2.61 -8.88
C SER A 41 -7.59 2.30 -10.01
N SER A 42 -8.84 2.77 -9.90
CA SER A 42 -9.89 2.50 -10.89
C SER A 42 -11.00 3.55 -10.83
N TYR A 43 -11.77 3.65 -11.91
CA TYR A 43 -13.02 4.39 -11.95
C TYR A 43 -14.11 3.57 -12.63
N THR A 44 -15.35 3.80 -12.22
CA THR A 44 -16.55 3.28 -12.88
C THR A 44 -17.33 4.46 -13.43
N ILE A 45 -17.56 4.47 -14.73
CA ILE A 45 -18.46 5.42 -15.39
C ILE A 45 -19.77 4.74 -15.75
N SER A 46 -20.89 5.38 -15.42
CA SER A 46 -22.24 4.94 -15.75
C SER A 46 -22.95 6.03 -16.53
N VAL A 47 -23.54 5.67 -17.66
CA VAL A 47 -24.24 6.58 -18.57
C VAL A 47 -25.65 6.06 -18.84
N ALA A 48 -26.59 6.97 -19.04
CA ALA A 48 -27.93 6.65 -19.52
C ALA A 48 -28.46 7.76 -20.43
N GLY A 49 -29.41 7.40 -21.28
CA GLY A 49 -30.07 8.31 -22.20
C GLY A 49 -31.31 7.71 -22.82
N ASP A 50 -31.97 8.52 -23.64
CA ASP A 50 -33.22 8.17 -24.30
C ASP A 50 -33.26 8.66 -25.75
N ASN A 51 -34.36 8.32 -26.43
CA ASN A 51 -34.64 8.75 -27.79
C ASN A 51 -33.57 8.36 -28.84
N ALA A 52 -32.77 7.33 -28.60
CA ALA A 52 -31.84 6.76 -29.57
C ALA A 52 -32.60 5.83 -30.55
N THR A 53 -33.36 6.42 -31.47
CA THR A 53 -34.43 5.75 -32.24
C THR A 53 -33.99 5.05 -33.53
N PHE A 54 -32.73 5.14 -33.94
CA PHE A 54 -32.25 4.41 -35.12
C PHE A 54 -31.83 2.98 -34.77
N VAL A 55 -32.77 2.04 -34.92
CA VAL A 55 -32.51 0.59 -34.77
C VAL A 55 -31.44 0.15 -35.77
N GLY A 56 -30.35 -0.44 -35.26
CA GLY A 56 -29.23 -0.92 -36.08
C GLY A 56 -28.05 0.06 -36.22
N VAL A 57 -28.13 1.24 -35.59
CA VAL A 57 -26.97 2.15 -35.45
C VAL A 57 -26.23 1.84 -34.15
N ASN A 58 -24.91 1.73 -34.23
CA ASN A 58 -24.07 1.63 -33.03
C ASN A 58 -23.93 3.01 -32.42
N TYR A 59 -24.32 3.16 -31.16
CA TYR A 59 -24.11 4.39 -30.40
C TYR A 59 -22.98 4.20 -29.40
N SER A 60 -22.28 5.28 -29.10
CA SER A 60 -21.33 5.30 -28.00
C SER A 60 -21.38 6.62 -27.27
N VAL A 61 -20.96 6.61 -26.02
CA VAL A 61 -20.75 7.82 -25.24
C VAL A 61 -19.27 8.03 -25.12
N ASN A 62 -18.77 9.07 -25.79
CA ASN A 62 -17.41 9.57 -25.62
C ASN A 62 -17.36 10.40 -24.35
N TYR A 63 -16.34 10.22 -23.51
CA TYR A 63 -16.20 10.97 -22.28
C TYR A 63 -14.78 11.46 -22.06
N ILE A 64 -14.69 12.59 -21.37
CA ILE A 64 -13.46 13.19 -20.90
C ILE A 64 -13.57 13.31 -19.39
N ILE A 65 -12.61 12.74 -18.66
CA ILE A 65 -12.43 12.93 -17.21
C ILE A 65 -11.11 13.66 -17.00
N THR A 66 -11.17 14.85 -16.41
CA THR A 66 -10.00 15.66 -16.07
C THR A 66 -9.69 15.48 -14.59
N LEU A 67 -8.48 15.03 -14.29
CA LEU A 67 -7.92 14.90 -12.95
C LEU A 67 -6.94 16.05 -12.74
N THR A 68 -7.28 16.97 -11.84
CA THR A 68 -6.45 18.14 -11.51
C THR A 68 -5.77 17.92 -10.16
N PRO A 69 -4.44 17.70 -10.12
CA PRO A 69 -3.73 17.51 -8.86
C PRO A 69 -3.64 18.84 -8.09
N SER A 70 -3.47 18.75 -6.77
CA SER A 70 -3.21 19.92 -5.91
C SER A 70 -1.90 20.65 -6.26
N SER A 71 -0.99 19.96 -6.94
CA SER A 71 0.26 20.51 -7.48
C SER A 71 0.63 19.79 -8.77
N GLY A 72 0.98 20.53 -9.84
CA GLY A 72 1.38 19.98 -11.13
C GLY A 72 0.34 20.21 -12.23
N SER A 73 0.51 19.53 -13.36
CA SER A 73 -0.38 19.65 -14.51
C SER A 73 -1.55 18.67 -14.42
N ALA A 74 -2.75 19.11 -14.81
CA ALA A 74 -3.90 18.23 -14.95
C ALA A 74 -3.65 17.19 -16.06
N PHE A 75 -4.24 16.01 -15.92
CA PHE A 75 -4.27 15.00 -16.98
C PHE A 75 -5.69 14.57 -17.28
N THR A 76 -5.92 14.18 -18.54
CA THR A 76 -7.25 13.86 -19.06
C THR A 76 -7.33 12.40 -19.50
N ILE A 77 -8.39 11.72 -19.10
CA ILE A 77 -8.79 10.43 -19.64
C ILE A 77 -9.82 10.70 -20.73
N SER A 78 -9.55 10.29 -21.96
CA SER A 78 -10.47 10.38 -23.08
C SER A 78 -10.75 8.98 -23.61
N ASP A 79 -12.00 8.56 -23.52
CA ASP A 79 -12.40 7.19 -23.84
C ASP A 79 -13.88 7.12 -24.23
N SER A 80 -14.39 5.94 -24.56
CA SER A 80 -15.77 5.70 -24.94
C SER A 80 -16.37 4.47 -24.24
N ILE A 81 -17.70 4.45 -24.17
CA ILE A 81 -18.49 3.27 -23.81
C ILE A 81 -19.56 3.05 -24.87
N GLN A 82 -19.63 1.83 -25.41
CA GLN A 82 -20.68 1.47 -26.36
C GLN A 82 -22.02 1.37 -25.63
N VAL A 83 -23.08 1.90 -26.24
CA VAL A 83 -24.44 1.85 -25.71
C VAL A 83 -25.38 1.26 -26.75
N SER A 84 -26.28 0.40 -26.30
CA SER A 84 -27.26 -0.26 -27.16
C SER A 84 -28.66 0.19 -26.76
N PRO A 85 -29.35 0.99 -27.58
CA PRO A 85 -30.72 1.39 -27.32
C PRO A 85 -31.69 0.20 -27.31
N ASP A 86 -32.65 0.22 -26.41
CA ASP A 86 -33.78 -0.72 -26.39
C ASP A 86 -34.84 -0.36 -27.46
N ALA A 87 -35.92 -1.13 -27.53
CA ALA A 87 -37.00 -0.89 -28.49
C ALA A 87 -37.72 0.46 -28.31
N SER A 88 -37.55 1.11 -27.15
CA SER A 88 -38.09 2.45 -26.85
C SER A 88 -37.04 3.55 -27.05
N GLY A 89 -35.82 3.20 -27.50
CA GLY A 89 -34.71 4.13 -27.68
C GLY A 89 -33.98 4.50 -26.37
N ASN A 90 -34.25 3.82 -25.26
CA ASN A 90 -33.54 4.05 -24.00
C ASN A 90 -32.25 3.25 -23.97
N PHE A 91 -31.19 3.80 -23.38
CA PHE A 91 -29.95 3.07 -23.17
C PHE A 91 -29.38 3.34 -21.78
N SER A 92 -28.63 2.35 -21.28
CA SER A 92 -27.75 2.53 -20.13
C SER A 92 -26.54 1.61 -20.28
N ALA A 93 -25.39 2.06 -19.80
CA ALA A 93 -24.18 1.27 -19.78
C ALA A 93 -23.28 1.69 -18.63
N SER A 94 -22.47 0.76 -18.14
CA SER A 94 -21.47 1.02 -17.12
C SER A 94 -20.18 0.26 -17.42
N VAL A 95 -19.03 0.90 -17.23
CA VAL A 95 -17.72 0.26 -17.38
C VAL A 95 -16.78 0.70 -16.28
N THR A 96 -16.02 -0.27 -15.76
CA THR A 96 -14.92 -0.03 -14.82
C THR A 96 -13.60 -0.13 -15.56
N LYS A 97 -12.77 0.90 -15.44
CA LYS A 97 -11.44 0.97 -16.06
C LYS A 97 -10.38 1.35 -15.02
N PRO A 98 -9.12 0.90 -15.20
CA PRO A 98 -8.04 1.28 -14.31
C PRO A 98 -7.69 2.76 -14.47
N VAL A 99 -7.28 3.41 -13.37
CA VAL A 99 -6.66 4.75 -13.38
C VAL A 99 -5.55 4.78 -12.32
N GLY A 100 -4.40 5.36 -12.64
CA GLY A 100 -3.29 5.48 -11.70
C GLY A 100 -2.09 4.57 -11.99
N PRO A 101 -1.18 4.40 -11.01
CA PRO A 101 -1.33 4.77 -9.60
C PRO A 101 -1.37 6.30 -9.37
N LEU A 102 -2.40 6.77 -8.63
CA LEU A 102 -2.55 8.18 -8.24
C LEU A 102 -1.98 8.42 -6.83
N SER A 103 -1.43 9.61 -6.60
CA SER A 103 -0.90 10.03 -5.30
C SER A 103 -1.15 11.51 -5.05
N GLY A 104 -1.55 11.86 -3.83
CA GLY A 104 -1.88 13.24 -3.47
C GLY A 104 -3.37 13.57 -3.66
N GLY A 105 -3.71 14.86 -3.53
CA GLY A 105 -5.08 15.35 -3.65
C GLY A 105 -5.44 15.65 -5.10
N TYR A 106 -6.64 15.25 -5.53
CA TYR A 106 -7.19 15.54 -6.85
C TYR A 106 -8.57 16.17 -6.75
N SER A 107 -8.85 17.10 -7.66
CA SER A 107 -10.21 17.46 -8.05
C SER A 107 -10.53 16.86 -9.40
N VAL A 108 -11.77 16.40 -9.57
CA VAL A 108 -12.24 15.77 -10.81
C VAL A 108 -13.36 16.56 -11.46
N SER A 109 -13.30 16.63 -12.77
CA SER A 109 -14.35 17.19 -13.63
C SER A 109 -14.40 16.41 -14.94
N GLY A 110 -15.45 16.63 -15.74
CA GLY A 110 -15.55 15.91 -17.00
C GLY A 110 -16.86 16.15 -17.73
N SER A 111 -16.92 15.65 -18.96
CA SER A 111 -18.09 15.71 -19.83
C SER A 111 -18.27 14.40 -20.58
N ALA A 112 -19.52 14.09 -20.92
CA ALA A 112 -19.89 12.93 -21.71
C ALA A 112 -20.75 13.38 -22.90
N THR A 113 -20.44 12.89 -24.08
CA THR A 113 -21.05 13.26 -25.37
C THR A 113 -21.55 12.00 -26.06
N LEU A 114 -22.83 11.98 -26.43
CA LEU A 114 -23.39 10.90 -27.23
C LEU A 114 -22.92 11.05 -28.70
N VAL A 115 -22.47 9.96 -29.30
CA VAL A 115 -22.06 9.88 -30.70
C VAL A 115 -22.62 8.63 -31.38
N ASP A 116 -22.85 8.70 -32.69
CA ASP A 116 -23.24 7.54 -33.50
C ASP A 116 -22.04 6.84 -34.17
N GLY A 117 -22.32 5.79 -34.94
CA GLY A 117 -21.34 5.02 -35.68
C GLY A 117 -20.68 5.76 -36.85
N SER A 118 -21.20 6.93 -37.23
CA SER A 118 -20.62 7.83 -38.24
C SER A 118 -19.69 8.88 -37.61
N GLY A 119 -19.74 9.04 -36.29
CA GLY A 119 -19.00 10.05 -35.54
C GLY A 119 -19.75 11.36 -35.33
N ASP A 120 -21.05 11.41 -35.69
CA ASP A 120 -21.87 12.60 -35.47
C ASP A 120 -22.16 12.75 -33.97
N THR A 121 -21.94 13.95 -33.45
CA THR A 121 -22.17 14.28 -32.05
C THR A 121 -23.58 14.79 -31.83
N PHE A 122 -24.24 14.27 -30.79
CA PHE A 122 -25.52 14.78 -30.33
C PHE A 122 -25.30 15.76 -29.17
N ASN A 123 -25.92 15.54 -28.01
CA ASN A 123 -25.74 16.40 -26.85
C ASN A 123 -24.52 16.00 -26.00
N THR A 124 -24.04 16.96 -25.21
CA THR A 124 -22.97 16.79 -24.21
C THR A 124 -23.47 17.24 -22.85
N ILE A 125 -23.21 16.44 -21.82
CA ILE A 125 -23.55 16.74 -20.43
C ILE A 125 -22.29 16.74 -19.55
N ALA A 126 -22.34 17.45 -18.42
CA ALA A 126 -21.32 17.33 -17.40
C ALA A 126 -21.44 15.98 -16.67
N ILE A 127 -20.30 15.39 -16.34
CA ILE A 127 -20.27 14.17 -15.53
C ILE A 127 -20.49 14.54 -14.05
N SER A 128 -21.41 13.84 -13.40
CA SER A 128 -21.58 13.92 -11.94
C SER A 128 -20.61 12.98 -11.24
N PHE A 129 -19.80 13.50 -10.31
CA PHE A 129 -18.82 12.70 -9.57
C PHE A 129 -19.33 12.42 -8.15
N ALA A 130 -19.34 11.15 -7.74
CA ALA A 130 -19.73 10.77 -6.39
C ALA A 130 -18.85 11.44 -5.33
N ASN A 131 -17.55 11.58 -5.63
CA ASN A 131 -16.57 12.33 -4.86
C ASN A 131 -15.83 13.31 -5.79
N PRO A 132 -16.19 14.61 -5.82
CA PRO A 132 -15.58 15.60 -6.71
C PRO A 132 -14.12 15.93 -6.31
N THR A 133 -13.73 15.57 -5.10
CA THR A 133 -12.34 15.57 -4.63
C THR A 133 -12.04 14.25 -3.92
N PHE A 134 -10.81 13.75 -4.08
CA PHE A 134 -10.32 12.62 -3.30
C PHE A 134 -8.82 12.73 -3.07
N THR A 135 -8.35 12.16 -1.96
CA THR A 135 -6.94 12.14 -1.58
C THR A 135 -6.44 10.72 -1.66
N CYS A 136 -5.47 10.49 -2.53
CA CYS A 136 -4.76 9.22 -2.59
C CYS A 136 -3.58 9.23 -1.62
N PRO A 137 -3.30 8.10 -0.94
CA PRO A 137 -2.10 8.00 -0.13
C PRO A 137 -0.90 8.40 -0.99
N SER A 138 0.01 9.20 -0.42
CA SER A 138 1.26 9.52 -1.10
C SER A 138 1.89 8.21 -1.55
N GLN A 139 2.23 8.09 -2.83
CA GLN A 139 3.16 7.03 -3.24
C GLN A 139 4.38 7.21 -2.35
N THR A 140 4.78 6.13 -1.69
CA THR A 140 6.00 6.09 -0.88
C THR A 140 7.10 6.60 -1.81
N PRO A 141 7.88 7.64 -1.43
CA PRO A 141 9.00 8.11 -2.25
C PRO A 141 9.81 6.89 -2.72
N PRO A 142 10.35 6.85 -3.96
CA PRO A 142 11.24 5.77 -4.38
C PRO A 142 12.28 5.60 -3.28
N GLY A 143 12.14 4.50 -2.53
CA GLY A 143 12.89 4.35 -1.30
C GLY A 143 14.36 4.36 -1.65
N CYS A 144 15.15 5.14 -0.92
CA CYS A 144 16.57 5.29 -1.18
C CYS A 144 17.22 3.95 -0.85
N PRO A 145 17.54 3.02 -1.78
CA PRO A 145 17.85 1.64 -1.41
C PRO A 145 19.37 1.44 -1.31
N ALA A 146 19.80 0.62 -0.36
CA ALA A 146 21.18 0.19 -0.23
C ALA A 146 21.23 -1.31 0.14
N GLN A 147 22.03 -2.07 -0.61
CA GLN A 147 22.37 -3.44 -0.23
C GLN A 147 23.26 -3.42 1.00
N THR A 148 23.04 -4.37 1.91
CA THR A 148 23.84 -4.53 3.11
C THR A 148 24.18 -5.99 3.35
N SER A 149 25.35 -6.23 3.93
CA SER A 149 25.86 -7.54 4.30
C SER A 149 26.65 -7.41 5.60
N ASN A 150 26.36 -8.26 6.59
CA ASN A 150 27.10 -8.31 7.84
C ASN A 150 27.42 -9.76 8.20
N SER A 151 28.70 -10.07 8.28
CA SER A 151 29.19 -11.42 8.43
C SER A 151 29.90 -11.63 9.77
N SER A 152 29.63 -12.77 10.41
CA SER A 152 30.26 -13.13 11.68
C SER A 152 30.21 -14.63 11.93
N ASN A 153 31.09 -15.13 12.79
CA ASN A 153 31.17 -16.57 13.07
C ASN A 153 30.30 -16.96 14.26
N PHE A 154 29.82 -18.21 14.28
CA PHE A 154 29.39 -18.82 15.53
C PHE A 154 30.59 -19.23 16.37
N ASN A 155 30.36 -19.44 17.66
CA ASN A 155 31.33 -19.98 18.60
C ASN A 155 31.44 -21.51 18.45
N GLY A 156 32.32 -22.10 19.26
CA GLY A 156 32.59 -23.53 19.27
C GLY A 156 31.66 -24.35 20.17
N THR A 157 30.48 -23.87 20.58
CA THR A 157 29.55 -24.65 21.40
C THR A 157 28.55 -25.37 20.50
N PRO A 158 28.41 -26.71 20.59
CA PRO A 158 27.40 -27.46 19.83
C PRO A 158 25.98 -26.98 20.12
N ILE A 159 25.15 -26.93 19.09
CA ILE A 159 23.72 -26.63 19.15
C ILE A 159 22.95 -27.92 18.89
N SER A 160 21.98 -28.25 19.75
CA SER A 160 21.20 -29.48 19.61
C SER A 160 20.13 -29.30 18.53
N GLY A 161 19.86 -30.36 17.75
CA GLY A 161 18.66 -30.40 16.93
C GLY A 161 17.42 -30.36 17.80
N GLY A 162 16.41 -29.58 17.40
CA GLY A 162 15.21 -29.30 18.19
C GLY A 162 15.29 -28.03 19.05
N ASP A 163 16.48 -27.47 19.26
CA ASP A 163 16.64 -26.13 19.84
C ASP A 163 16.27 -25.06 18.80
N TYR A 164 16.06 -23.83 19.26
CA TYR A 164 15.87 -22.67 18.40
C TYR A 164 17.10 -21.75 18.41
N ILE A 165 17.42 -21.19 17.26
CA ILE A 165 18.32 -20.04 17.16
C ILE A 165 17.46 -18.80 16.93
N TRP A 166 17.52 -17.85 17.88
CA TRP A 166 16.96 -16.52 17.75
C TRP A 166 18.00 -15.60 17.10
N PHE A 167 17.96 -15.52 15.77
CA PHE A 167 18.70 -14.51 15.03
C PHE A 167 18.02 -13.16 15.22
N ASN A 168 18.77 -12.16 15.63
CA ASN A 168 18.22 -10.86 15.95
C ASN A 168 19.19 -9.75 15.57
N ALA A 169 18.66 -8.63 15.10
CA ALA A 169 19.45 -7.48 14.69
C ALA A 169 18.95 -6.21 15.37
N ASN A 170 19.89 -5.33 15.71
CA ASN A 170 19.59 -3.98 16.16
C ASN A 170 20.45 -2.95 15.42
N PHE A 171 20.06 -1.68 15.53
CA PHE A 171 20.78 -0.59 14.91
C PHE A 171 20.65 0.71 15.69
N THR A 172 21.52 1.67 15.35
CA THR A 172 21.33 3.10 15.62
C THR A 172 21.11 3.85 14.32
N ALA A 173 20.32 4.92 14.38
CA ALA A 173 20.08 5.82 13.26
C ALA A 173 20.58 7.23 13.56
N SER A 174 21.04 7.91 12.52
CA SER A 174 21.36 9.34 12.56
C SER A 174 20.84 10.01 11.28
N GLY A 175 20.65 11.33 11.31
CA GLY A 175 20.10 12.07 10.18
C GLY A 175 18.58 11.87 9.97
N VAL A 176 17.86 11.38 10.99
CA VAL A 176 16.40 11.24 10.94
C VAL A 176 15.76 12.63 10.98
N PRO A 177 14.88 12.99 10.01
CA PRO A 177 14.16 14.26 10.05
C PRO A 177 13.25 14.39 11.28
N SER A 178 13.12 15.60 11.81
CA SER A 178 12.21 15.88 12.94
C SER A 178 10.74 15.63 12.61
N THR A 179 10.38 15.61 11.33
CA THR A 179 9.04 15.25 10.83
C THR A 179 8.77 13.75 10.83
N GLY A 180 9.78 12.93 11.12
CA GLY A 180 9.72 11.47 11.01
C GLY A 180 10.19 10.94 9.66
N ALA A 181 10.37 9.61 9.61
CA ALA A 181 10.77 8.87 8.42
C ALA A 181 10.43 7.38 8.59
N THR A 182 10.34 6.66 7.47
CA THR A 182 10.23 5.21 7.47
C THR A 182 11.51 4.60 6.91
N LEU A 183 12.02 3.60 7.61
CA LEU A 183 13.09 2.71 7.17
C LEU A 183 12.50 1.33 6.93
N THR A 184 12.90 0.65 5.87
CA THR A 184 12.55 -0.75 5.63
C THR A 184 13.79 -1.60 5.45
N LEU A 185 13.70 -2.85 5.91
CA LEU A 185 14.65 -3.91 5.59
C LEU A 185 13.87 -5.01 4.85
N THR A 186 14.23 -5.26 3.60
CA THR A 186 13.56 -6.27 2.75
C THR A 186 14.56 -7.23 2.14
N ASN A 187 14.05 -8.32 1.52
CA ASN A 187 14.86 -9.34 0.83
C ASN A 187 16.00 -9.86 1.72
N SER A 188 15.73 -10.03 3.02
CA SER A 188 16.76 -10.37 3.98
C SER A 188 16.94 -11.87 4.11
N THR A 189 18.20 -12.29 4.15
CA THR A 189 18.58 -13.69 4.23
C THR A 189 19.75 -13.92 5.17
N ILE A 190 19.79 -15.09 5.78
CA ILE A 190 20.91 -15.56 6.59
C ILE A 190 21.49 -16.81 5.92
N HIS A 191 22.76 -16.73 5.55
CA HIS A 191 23.48 -17.79 4.85
C HIS A 191 24.60 -18.37 5.71
N PHE A 192 24.68 -19.68 5.80
CA PHE A 192 25.79 -20.40 6.42
C PHE A 192 25.80 -21.88 6.01
N THR A 193 26.84 -22.61 6.39
CA THR A 193 26.98 -24.05 6.14
C THR A 193 27.28 -24.78 7.44
N ALA A 194 26.52 -25.84 7.71
CA ALA A 194 26.73 -26.79 8.80
C ALA A 194 26.85 -28.20 8.20
N ASP A 195 25.81 -29.04 8.37
CA ASP A 195 25.63 -30.33 7.69
C ASP A 195 25.25 -30.15 6.21
N GLN A 196 24.58 -29.04 5.91
CA GLN A 196 24.30 -28.56 4.56
C GLN A 196 24.40 -27.03 4.52
N THR A 197 24.26 -26.46 3.32
CA THR A 197 24.13 -25.02 3.16
C THR A 197 22.70 -24.58 3.48
N TYR A 198 22.57 -23.61 4.38
CA TYR A 198 21.33 -22.97 4.76
C TYR A 198 21.25 -21.57 4.15
N ASN A 199 20.08 -21.25 3.62
CA ASN A 199 19.69 -19.92 3.18
C ASN A 199 18.33 -19.62 3.80
N LEU A 200 18.32 -18.96 4.95
CA LEU A 200 17.13 -18.72 5.74
C LEU A 200 16.54 -17.36 5.35
N ALA A 201 15.27 -17.34 4.96
CA ALA A 201 14.55 -16.08 4.77
C ALA A 201 14.27 -15.44 6.13
N VAL A 202 14.62 -14.17 6.27
CA VAL A 202 14.33 -13.38 7.47
C VAL A 202 13.10 -12.52 7.20
N PRO A 203 12.16 -12.39 8.16
CA PRO A 203 11.04 -11.49 8.02
C PRO A 203 11.47 -10.06 7.65
N ASN A 204 10.63 -9.39 6.87
CA ASN A 204 10.84 -7.99 6.54
C ASN A 204 10.75 -7.14 7.82
N ALA A 205 11.22 -5.90 7.74
CA ALA A 205 10.97 -4.93 8.79
C ALA A 205 10.59 -3.57 8.22
N GLN A 206 9.69 -2.89 8.92
CA GLN A 206 9.36 -1.49 8.75
C GLN A 206 9.55 -0.78 10.10
N ILE A 207 10.43 0.21 10.10
CA ILE A 207 10.73 1.04 11.25
C ILE A 207 10.22 2.45 10.96
N THR A 208 9.27 2.91 11.77
CA THR A 208 8.67 4.23 11.65
C THR A 208 9.20 5.13 12.76
N PHE A 209 10.03 6.10 12.39
CA PHE A 209 10.42 7.20 13.26
C PHE A 209 9.27 8.21 13.31
N SER A 210 8.67 8.38 14.49
CA SER A 210 7.49 9.22 14.70
C SER A 210 7.76 10.34 15.70
N PRO A 211 7.42 11.60 15.39
CA PRO A 211 7.59 12.72 16.32
C PRO A 211 6.61 12.68 17.51
N SER A 212 5.54 11.88 17.42
CA SER A 212 4.57 11.68 18.51
C SER A 212 4.85 10.46 19.37
N ALA A 213 5.78 9.59 18.97
CA ALA A 213 6.17 8.44 19.76
C ALA A 213 7.05 8.87 20.94
N THR A 214 6.73 8.40 22.14
CA THR A 214 7.49 8.68 23.38
C THR A 214 8.37 7.52 23.82
N CYS A 215 8.16 6.33 23.25
CA CYS A 215 8.91 5.11 23.49
C CYS A 215 8.93 4.25 22.23
N THR A 216 9.86 3.30 22.18
CA THR A 216 10.06 2.34 21.11
C THR A 216 9.23 1.09 21.34
N SER A 217 8.49 0.63 20.33
CA SER A 217 7.68 -0.60 20.39
C SER A 217 7.77 -1.36 19.07
N THR A 218 7.49 -2.66 19.10
CA THR A 218 7.42 -3.49 17.90
C THR A 218 6.26 -4.47 17.97
N THR A 219 5.66 -4.77 16.83
CA THR A 219 4.67 -5.83 16.66
C THR A 219 5.01 -6.64 15.42
N PHE A 220 4.41 -7.82 15.27
CA PHE A 220 4.61 -8.64 14.08
C PHE A 220 3.33 -8.76 13.26
N ASP A 221 3.37 -8.27 12.01
CA ASP A 221 2.31 -8.46 11.03
C ASP A 221 2.49 -9.80 10.32
N THR A 222 1.62 -10.76 10.63
CA THR A 222 1.64 -12.11 10.06
C THR A 222 1.15 -12.17 8.62
N ILE A 223 0.41 -11.16 8.14
CA ILE A 223 -0.11 -11.12 6.78
C ILE A 223 1.02 -10.78 5.81
N THR A 224 1.84 -9.77 6.18
CA THR A 224 2.96 -9.32 5.34
C THR A 224 4.30 -9.92 5.74
N ASN A 225 4.35 -10.70 6.82
CA ASN A 225 5.56 -11.27 7.40
C ASN A 225 6.60 -10.17 7.73
N THR A 226 6.15 -9.15 8.46
CA THR A 226 6.92 -7.90 8.71
C THR A 226 6.93 -7.53 10.19
N TRP A 227 8.11 -7.23 10.71
CA TRP A 227 8.29 -6.53 11.99
C TRP A 227 7.95 -5.05 11.84
N MET A 228 7.01 -4.56 12.65
CA MET A 228 6.49 -3.20 12.61
C MET A 228 6.96 -2.45 13.86
N THR A 229 8.08 -1.73 13.75
CA THR A 229 8.69 -1.02 14.87
C THR A 229 8.37 0.47 14.80
N THR A 230 7.88 1.05 15.89
CA THR A 230 7.72 2.50 16.04
C THR A 230 8.81 3.01 16.97
N VAL A 231 9.49 4.10 16.59
CA VAL A 231 10.60 4.69 17.33
C VAL A 231 10.35 6.20 17.47
N PRO A 232 10.65 6.83 18.62
CA PRO A 232 10.75 8.28 18.70
C PRO A 232 11.77 8.83 17.69
N VAL A 233 11.55 10.04 17.16
CA VAL A 233 12.54 10.68 16.24
C VAL A 233 13.90 10.91 16.88
N SER A 234 13.99 10.96 18.21
CA SER A 234 15.25 11.02 18.96
C SER A 234 16.08 9.73 18.84
N GLY A 235 15.47 8.62 18.39
CA GLY A 235 16.09 7.31 18.32
C GLY A 235 16.27 6.66 19.70
N ASP A 236 17.10 5.63 19.72
CA ASP A 236 17.56 4.89 20.89
C ASP A 236 19.02 4.46 20.66
N ASP A 237 19.73 4.04 21.70
CA ASP A 237 21.11 3.53 21.57
C ASP A 237 21.16 2.13 20.93
N GLU A 238 20.06 1.38 21.02
CA GLU A 238 19.79 0.18 20.24
C GLU A 238 18.30 0.11 19.88
N ILE A 239 18.00 -0.03 18.58
CA ILE A 239 16.64 -0.19 18.05
C ILE A 239 16.55 -1.54 17.38
N PHE A 240 15.52 -2.33 17.68
CA PHE A 240 15.27 -3.60 17.03
C PHE A 240 15.02 -3.42 15.53
N LEU A 241 15.85 -4.09 14.72
CA LEU A 241 15.77 -4.05 13.26
C LEU A 241 14.88 -5.16 12.72
N SER A 242 15.23 -6.42 12.97
CA SER A 242 14.46 -7.61 12.55
C SER A 242 14.97 -8.84 13.32
N GLY A 243 14.20 -9.93 13.27
CA GLY A 243 14.60 -11.20 13.86
C GLY A 243 13.92 -12.42 13.23
N LEU A 244 14.54 -13.59 13.40
CA LEU A 244 14.11 -14.88 12.91
C LEU A 244 14.31 -15.93 14.01
N ALA A 245 13.23 -16.61 14.38
CA ALA A 245 13.27 -17.84 15.17
C ALA A 245 13.42 -19.03 14.23
N TRP A 246 14.57 -19.70 14.28
CA TRP A 246 14.84 -20.86 13.44
C TRP A 246 14.97 -22.13 14.27
N LEU A 247 14.09 -23.11 14.02
CA LEU A 247 14.17 -24.43 14.63
C LEU A 247 15.31 -25.22 13.98
N VAL A 248 16.29 -25.62 14.78
CA VAL A 248 17.48 -26.35 14.32
C VAL A 248 17.06 -27.77 13.91
N PRO A 249 17.30 -28.20 12.66
CA PRO A 249 16.98 -29.55 12.22
C PRO A 249 17.77 -30.61 13.00
N ALA A 250 17.22 -31.81 13.14
CA ALA A 250 17.95 -32.93 13.77
C ALA A 250 19.25 -33.27 13.02
N SER A 251 19.30 -33.04 11.70
CA SER A 251 20.47 -33.30 10.85
C SER A 251 21.68 -32.41 11.19
N PHE A 252 21.50 -31.31 11.92
CA PHE A 252 22.58 -30.45 12.38
C PHE A 252 23.63 -31.22 13.22
N ALA A 253 23.21 -32.29 13.89
CA ALA A 253 24.08 -33.21 14.61
C ALA A 253 25.11 -33.91 13.71
N ASN A 254 24.84 -34.06 12.40
CA ASN A 254 25.78 -34.64 11.43
C ASN A 254 27.04 -33.76 11.25
N ALA A 255 26.91 -32.45 11.52
CA ALA A 255 28.04 -31.52 11.60
C ALA A 255 28.54 -31.32 13.04
N GLY A 256 28.18 -32.22 13.96
CA GLY A 256 28.51 -32.10 15.39
C GLY A 256 27.79 -30.94 16.09
N GLY A 257 26.65 -30.48 15.54
CA GLY A 257 25.90 -29.34 16.07
C GLY A 257 26.56 -27.99 15.80
N ARG A 258 27.41 -27.89 14.77
CA ARG A 258 28.29 -26.74 14.55
C ARG A 258 28.11 -26.15 13.16
N VAL A 259 28.24 -24.83 13.08
CA VAL A 259 28.36 -24.11 11.82
C VAL A 259 29.84 -24.01 11.47
N ASN A 260 30.21 -24.48 10.28
CA ASN A 260 31.60 -24.58 9.81
C ASN A 260 31.99 -23.46 8.85
N SER A 261 31.07 -22.54 8.54
CA SER A 261 31.33 -21.35 7.73
C SER A 261 31.07 -20.07 8.51
N GLN A 262 31.43 -18.95 7.91
CA GLN A 262 30.91 -17.67 8.35
C GLN A 262 29.37 -17.64 8.17
N VAL A 263 28.69 -16.98 9.11
CA VAL A 263 27.26 -16.68 9.00
C VAL A 263 27.12 -15.28 8.44
N VAL A 264 26.36 -15.13 7.37
CA VAL A 264 26.22 -13.87 6.64
C VAL A 264 24.75 -13.48 6.63
N TRP A 265 24.43 -12.33 7.23
CA TRP A 265 23.12 -11.72 7.14
C TRP A 265 23.13 -10.62 6.09
N ASN A 266 22.35 -10.80 5.02
CA ASN A 266 22.18 -9.84 3.94
C ASN A 266 20.78 -9.23 3.94
N GLY A 267 20.62 -8.07 3.31
CA GLY A 267 19.32 -7.48 3.04
C GLY A 267 19.40 -6.18 2.24
N THR A 268 18.24 -5.62 1.94
CA THR A 268 18.11 -4.30 1.31
C THR A 268 17.51 -3.33 2.31
N LEU A 269 18.29 -2.33 2.73
CA LEU A 269 17.79 -1.22 3.54
C LEU A 269 17.28 -0.12 2.62
N SER A 270 16.13 0.47 2.93
CA SER A 270 15.55 1.55 2.15
C SER A 270 14.89 2.60 3.04
N SER A 271 15.10 3.88 2.75
CA SER A 271 14.50 4.96 3.53
C SER A 271 13.56 5.84 2.71
N SER A 272 12.50 6.35 3.35
CA SER A 272 11.62 7.36 2.80
C SER A 272 12.20 8.78 2.85
N ALA A 273 13.37 8.98 3.48
CA ALA A 273 14.03 10.27 3.61
C ALA A 273 15.53 10.16 3.31
N SER A 274 16.07 11.16 2.62
CA SER A 274 17.50 11.28 2.35
C SER A 274 18.29 11.65 3.61
N GLY A 275 19.56 11.24 3.66
CA GLY A 275 20.50 11.67 4.71
C GLY A 275 20.50 10.80 5.97
N ILE A 276 19.61 9.81 6.05
CA ILE A 276 19.62 8.81 7.13
C ILE A 276 20.84 7.90 6.99
N SER A 277 21.53 7.67 8.11
CA SER A 277 22.63 6.71 8.22
C SER A 277 22.31 5.70 9.31
N ILE A 278 22.56 4.43 9.03
CA ILE A 278 22.21 3.28 9.87
C ILE A 278 23.49 2.56 10.24
N ASN A 279 23.67 2.26 11.51
CA ASN A 279 24.75 1.42 12.00
C ASN A 279 24.14 0.19 12.66
N TRP A 280 24.18 -0.95 11.98
CA TRP A 280 23.50 -2.17 12.43
C TRP A 280 24.47 -3.31 12.76
N LYS A 281 24.05 -4.16 13.68
CA LYS A 281 24.76 -5.35 14.16
C LYS A 281 23.73 -6.45 14.44
N TRP A 282 24.17 -7.70 14.49
CA TRP A 282 23.28 -8.84 14.73
C TRP A 282 23.87 -9.84 15.74
N GLY A 283 22.99 -10.57 16.40
CA GLY A 283 23.27 -11.63 17.37
C GLY A 283 22.48 -12.89 17.03
N ALA A 284 22.88 -14.01 17.63
CA ALA A 284 22.21 -15.30 17.50
C ALA A 284 22.28 -16.06 18.83
N ALA A 285 21.18 -16.07 19.59
CA ALA A 285 21.07 -16.77 20.87
C ALA A 285 20.35 -18.11 20.69
N VAL A 286 20.73 -19.12 21.47
CA VAL A 286 20.12 -20.45 21.42
C VAL A 286 19.14 -20.61 22.57
N TYR A 287 17.95 -21.12 22.26
CA TYR A 287 16.86 -21.39 23.20
C TYR A 287 16.45 -22.86 23.10
N THR A 288 16.40 -23.57 24.24
CA THR A 288 15.93 -24.97 24.29
C THR A 288 14.42 -25.11 24.14
N ASN A 289 13.69 -24.02 24.36
CA ASN A 289 12.26 -23.89 24.09
C ASN A 289 11.99 -22.46 23.63
N PHE A 290 11.30 -22.33 22.49
CA PHE A 290 10.99 -21.03 21.87
C PHE A 290 9.80 -21.18 20.93
N THR A 291 9.41 -20.10 20.27
CA THR A 291 8.27 -20.10 19.36
C THR A 291 8.55 -19.31 18.08
N THR A 292 7.91 -19.72 17.00
CA THR A 292 7.82 -18.95 15.74
C THR A 292 6.59 -18.04 15.71
N ASN A 293 5.73 -18.08 16.74
CA ASN A 293 4.70 -17.07 16.96
C ASN A 293 5.35 -15.81 17.56
N TYR A 294 5.81 -14.93 16.68
CA TYR A 294 6.52 -13.71 17.07
C TYR A 294 5.74 -12.77 17.97
N ASN A 295 4.41 -12.75 17.88
CA ASN A 295 3.57 -11.93 18.76
C ASN A 295 3.54 -12.44 20.22
N ALA A 296 3.95 -13.68 20.48
CA ALA A 296 4.12 -14.22 21.83
C ALA A 296 5.50 -13.91 22.44
N LEU A 297 6.46 -13.42 21.64
CA LEU A 297 7.81 -13.13 22.12
C LEU A 297 7.90 -11.83 22.91
N ASN A 298 6.96 -10.89 22.71
CA ASN A 298 6.98 -9.55 23.30
C ASN A 298 8.38 -8.91 23.18
N VAL A 299 8.92 -8.86 21.97
CA VAL A 299 10.31 -8.44 21.72
C VAL A 299 10.52 -7.00 22.18
N LYS A 300 11.54 -6.77 23.02
CA LYS A 300 11.93 -5.44 23.45
C LYS A 300 12.50 -4.64 22.27
N ALA A 301 11.81 -3.59 21.86
CA ALA A 301 12.10 -2.90 20.61
C ALA A 301 13.18 -1.80 20.71
N GLY A 302 13.43 -1.28 21.91
CA GLY A 302 14.48 -0.30 22.19
C GLY A 302 15.22 -0.70 23.48
N HIS A 303 16.48 -0.28 23.65
CA HIS A 303 17.22 -0.63 24.87
C HIS A 303 16.88 0.32 26.02
N GLN A 304 17.01 1.64 25.84
CA GLN A 304 16.72 2.61 26.92
C GLN A 304 15.24 2.96 27.04
N HIS A 305 14.51 3.04 25.92
CA HIS A 305 13.17 3.62 25.90
C HIS A 305 12.11 2.67 25.32
N ALA A 306 12.06 1.41 25.76
CA ALA A 306 11.02 0.48 25.32
C ALA A 306 9.66 0.72 26.00
N CYS A 307 8.58 0.66 25.23
CA CYS A 307 7.23 0.83 25.77
C CYS A 307 6.87 -0.33 26.71
N GLY A 308 6.71 -0.03 28.01
CA GLY A 308 6.27 -1.00 29.02
C GLY A 308 7.33 -2.01 29.48
N LEU A 309 8.58 -1.90 29.00
CA LEU A 309 9.67 -2.83 29.28
C LEU A 309 10.86 -2.07 29.88
N ASN A 310 10.79 -1.82 31.18
CA ASN A 310 11.76 -1.02 31.94
C ASN A 310 12.80 -1.92 32.65
N ASN A 311 13.63 -2.60 31.88
CA ASN A 311 14.76 -3.41 32.37
C ASN A 311 16.05 -3.01 31.62
N GLY A 312 17.20 -3.55 32.04
CA GLY A 312 18.49 -3.30 31.40
C GLY A 312 18.78 -4.20 30.18
N ASP A 313 17.80 -4.96 29.70
CA ASP A 313 18.02 -5.91 28.62
C ASP A 313 18.11 -5.21 27.26
N HIS A 314 18.92 -5.76 26.37
CA HIS A 314 19.18 -5.18 25.05
C HIS A 314 17.92 -5.17 24.16
N ALA A 315 17.92 -4.30 23.16
CA ALA A 315 16.94 -4.39 22.09
C ALA A 315 17.04 -5.77 21.41
N ALA A 316 15.88 -6.29 20.97
CA ALA A 316 15.66 -7.65 20.47
C ALA A 316 15.53 -8.77 21.52
N THR A 317 15.57 -8.46 22.81
CA THR A 317 15.30 -9.45 23.87
C THR A 317 13.85 -9.94 23.83
N PRO A 318 13.58 -11.26 23.78
CA PRO A 318 12.23 -11.79 23.93
C PRO A 318 11.76 -11.73 25.39
N GLU A 319 10.94 -10.73 25.74
CA GLU A 319 10.47 -10.48 27.13
C GLU A 319 9.16 -11.22 27.48
N GLY A 320 8.60 -11.96 26.53
CA GLY A 320 7.35 -12.70 26.71
C GLY A 320 7.51 -13.99 27.52
N THR A 321 6.43 -14.75 27.57
CA THR A 321 6.38 -16.06 28.22
C THR A 321 5.86 -17.12 27.26
N ASP A 322 6.23 -18.38 27.53
CA ASP A 322 5.62 -19.53 26.89
C ASP A 322 4.16 -19.75 27.33
N SER A 323 3.50 -20.76 26.78
CA SER A 323 2.10 -21.11 27.10
C SER A 323 1.89 -21.53 28.56
N THR A 324 2.96 -21.79 29.31
CA THR A 324 2.92 -22.14 30.74
C THR A 324 3.22 -20.95 31.65
N GLY A 325 3.51 -19.78 31.07
CA GLY A 325 3.87 -18.56 31.80
C GLY A 325 5.35 -18.48 32.19
N GLN A 326 6.22 -19.35 31.65
CA GLN A 326 7.66 -19.25 31.89
C GLN A 326 8.28 -18.21 30.94
N PRO A 327 9.08 -17.25 31.44
CA PRO A 327 9.78 -16.29 30.59
C PRO A 327 10.70 -16.97 29.58
N TRP A 328 10.71 -16.52 28.33
CA TRP A 328 11.56 -17.10 27.29
C TRP A 328 13.04 -17.12 27.68
N GLY A 329 13.50 -16.08 28.40
CA GLY A 329 14.87 -15.97 28.91
C GLY A 329 15.34 -17.16 29.76
N LYS A 330 14.42 -17.95 30.35
CA LYS A 330 14.79 -19.16 31.11
C LYS A 330 15.32 -20.31 30.25
N PHE A 331 15.03 -20.29 28.95
CA PHE A 331 15.41 -21.35 28.03
C PHE A 331 16.72 -21.05 27.30
N VAL A 332 17.39 -19.94 27.62
CA VAL A 332 18.63 -19.53 26.94
C VAL A 332 19.79 -20.41 27.35
N THR A 333 20.43 -21.00 26.34
CA THR A 333 21.57 -21.91 26.48
C THR A 333 22.75 -21.44 25.64
N GLY A 334 23.93 -22.03 25.89
CA GLY A 334 25.15 -21.74 25.14
C GLY A 334 25.08 -22.31 23.73
N GLY A 335 25.60 -21.56 22.75
CA GLY A 335 25.58 -21.94 21.34
C GLY A 335 25.52 -20.73 20.42
N ALA A 336 25.69 -20.94 19.12
CA ALA A 336 25.68 -19.89 18.11
C ALA A 336 26.62 -18.73 18.48
N ARG A 337 26.12 -17.55 18.86
CA ARG A 337 26.95 -16.44 19.36
C ARG A 337 26.80 -16.18 20.86
N GLY A 338 25.97 -16.96 21.54
CA GLY A 338 25.57 -16.77 22.94
C GLY A 338 26.31 -17.69 23.91
N GLY A 339 26.49 -17.20 25.13
CA GLY A 339 27.05 -17.96 26.25
C GLY A 339 26.01 -18.65 27.14
N GLY A 340 24.71 -18.50 26.87
CA GLY A 340 23.65 -18.91 27.78
C GLY A 340 23.35 -17.87 28.87
N GLY A 341 22.48 -18.23 29.83
CA GLY A 341 22.17 -17.39 30.98
C GLY A 341 21.46 -16.09 30.59
N SER A 342 21.95 -14.94 31.05
CA SER A 342 21.37 -13.62 30.73
C SER A 342 21.73 -13.10 29.32
N ASN A 343 22.37 -13.92 28.49
CA ASN A 343 22.80 -13.52 27.15
C ASN A 343 21.67 -13.75 26.11
N PHE A 344 20.52 -13.12 26.33
CA PHE A 344 19.27 -13.37 25.59
C PHE A 344 19.32 -13.02 24.10
N THR A 345 20.16 -12.06 23.71
CA THR A 345 20.36 -11.67 22.31
C THR A 345 21.67 -12.18 21.71
N ALA A 346 22.50 -12.86 22.51
CA ALA A 346 23.87 -13.26 22.19
C ALA A 346 24.85 -12.10 22.00
N SER A 347 26.14 -12.42 21.80
CA SER A 347 27.14 -11.40 21.49
C SER A 347 26.94 -10.82 20.09
N TRP A 348 26.94 -9.49 19.99
CA TRP A 348 26.78 -8.77 18.73
C TRP A 348 27.93 -9.03 17.74
N SER A 349 27.62 -9.03 16.45
CA SER A 349 28.58 -8.95 15.35
C SER A 349 29.34 -7.61 15.36
N GLY A 350 30.28 -7.45 14.43
CA GLY A 350 30.76 -6.12 14.08
C GLY A 350 29.63 -5.23 13.55
N THR A 351 29.80 -3.93 13.64
CA THR A 351 28.85 -2.93 13.14
C THR A 351 29.11 -2.64 11.66
N ILE A 352 28.04 -2.63 10.85
CA ILE A 352 28.08 -2.19 9.45
C ILE A 352 27.32 -0.88 9.31
N SER A 353 27.94 0.10 8.66
CA SER A 353 27.34 1.40 8.36
C SER A 353 26.74 1.40 6.96
N VAL A 354 25.48 1.82 6.86
CA VAL A 354 24.72 1.87 5.60
C VAL A 354 24.08 3.23 5.47
N ARG A 355 24.23 3.86 4.30
CA ARG A 355 23.58 5.11 3.94
C ARG A 355 22.68 4.84 2.75
N PRO A 356 21.36 4.70 2.94
CA PRO A 356 20.45 4.49 1.83
C PRO A 356 20.48 5.72 0.90
N VAL A 357 20.83 5.53 -0.38
CA VAL A 357 21.04 6.63 -1.35
C VAL A 357 19.82 6.76 -2.24
N CYS A 358 19.31 7.98 -2.36
CA CYS A 358 18.15 8.23 -3.20
C CYS A 358 18.59 8.25 -4.67
N PRO A 359 17.82 7.67 -5.60
CA PRO A 359 18.10 7.84 -7.03
C PRO A 359 18.18 9.34 -7.35
N ALA A 360 19.20 9.75 -8.11
CA ALA A 360 19.25 11.11 -8.62
C ALA A 360 18.00 11.33 -9.49
N SER A 361 17.24 12.38 -9.17
CA SER A 361 16.05 12.81 -9.90
C SER A 361 16.35 13.20 -11.34
#